data_AF-A0A1B3PRF0-F1
#
_entry.id   AF-A0A1B3PRF0-F1
#
_cell.length_a   1.000
_cell.length_b   1.000
_cell.length_c   1.000
_cell.angle_alpha   90.00
_cell.angle_beta   90.00
_cell.angle_gamma   90.00
#
_symmetry.space_group_name_H-M   'P 1'
#
loop_
_entity.id
_entity.type
_entity.pdbx_description
1 polymer ?
#
loop_
_entity_poly.entity_id
_entity_poly.type
_entity_poly.pdbx_seq_one_letter_code
_entity_poly.pdbx_strand_id
1 'polypeptide(L)'
;MWTQRLMWIAWPAFLMAGVLEILVFALVDPHDLHWFGQPVPLSREGVYTLAFFSFWAVTMVSSALTTLLAMSPFELNRCPVPDGERPDDCRKTSGCA
;
A
#
# COMPACT_ATOMS: atom_id res chain seq x y z
N MET A 1 2.28 -16.58 -4.65
CA MET A 1 1.08 -15.83 -4.22
C MET A 1 1.43 -14.41 -3.76
N TRP A 2 2.36 -14.22 -2.82
CA TRP A 2 2.75 -12.88 -2.33
C TRP A 2 3.27 -11.92 -3.42
N THR A 3 4.09 -12.41 -4.35
CA THR A 3 4.65 -11.58 -5.44
C THR A 3 3.58 -10.97 -6.34
N GLN A 4 2.51 -11.72 -6.63
CA GLN A 4 1.39 -11.24 -7.46
C GLN A 4 0.58 -10.17 -6.71
N ARG A 5 0.34 -10.37 -5.40
CA ARG A 5 -0.32 -9.37 -4.54
C ARG A 5 0.49 -8.08 -4.44
N LEU A 6 1.82 -8.19 -4.29
CA LEU A 6 2.70 -7.02 -4.28
C LEU A 6 2.66 -6.26 -5.61
N MET A 7 2.64 -6.95 -6.75
CA MET A 7 2.54 -6.30 -8.05
C MET A 7 1.21 -5.54 -8.21
N TRP A 8 0.12 -6.09 -7.70
CA TRP A 8 -1.21 -5.46 -7.73
C TRP A 8 -1.32 -4.21 -6.86
N ILE A 9 -0.43 -4.06 -5.88
CA ILE A 9 -0.33 -2.87 -5.03
C ILE A 9 0.66 -1.87 -5.62
N ALA A 10 1.87 -2.33 -5.97
CA ALA A 10 2.97 -1.48 -6.39
C ALA A 10 2.71 -0.79 -7.73
N TRP A 11 2.07 -1.48 -8.68
CA TRP A 11 1.86 -0.95 -10.03
C TRP A 11 0.82 0.19 -10.07
N PRO A 12 -0.39 0.06 -9.50
CA PRO A 12 -1.33 1.19 -9.42
C PRO A 12 -0.80 2.34 -8.55
N ALA A 13 -0.08 2.02 -7.46
CA ALA A 13 0.56 3.03 -6.62
C ALA A 13 1.58 3.86 -7.41
N PHE A 14 2.38 3.23 -8.28
CA PHE A 14 3.35 3.92 -9.13
C PHE A 14 2.67 4.92 -10.07
N LEU A 15 1.57 4.51 -10.71
CA LEU A 15 0.80 5.39 -11.58
C LEU A 15 0.21 6.58 -10.80
N MET A 16 -0.35 6.33 -9.63
CA MET A 16 -0.90 7.40 -8.78
C MET A 16 0.17 8.33 -8.22
N ALA A 17 1.38 7.83 -7.96
CA ALA A 17 2.51 8.67 -7.57
C ALA A 17 2.88 9.66 -8.68
N GLY A 18 2.92 9.21 -9.94
CA GLY A 18 3.16 10.10 -11.08
C GLY A 18 2.05 11.13 -11.27
N VAL A 19 0.79 10.75 -11.09
CA VAL A 19 -0.35 11.71 -11.13
C VAL A 19 -0.22 12.75 -10.02
N LEU A 20 0.09 12.33 -8.79
CA LEU A 20 0.29 13.23 -7.66
C LEU A 20 1.48 14.17 -7.89
N GLU A 21 2.57 13.67 -8.44
CA GLU A 21 3.74 14.47 -8.77
C GLU A 21 3.39 15.58 -9.77
N ILE A 22 2.69 15.25 -10.86
CA ILE A 22 2.23 16.24 -11.83
C ILE A 22 1.30 17.25 -11.18
N LEU A 23 0.31 16.80 -10.40
CA LEU A 23 -0.68 17.69 -9.77
C LEU A 23 -0.05 18.64 -8.75
N VAL A 24 0.83 18.14 -7.88
CA VAL A 24 1.47 18.92 -6.82
C VAL A 24 2.44 19.93 -7.42
N PHE A 25 3.32 19.50 -8.33
CA PHE A 25 4.33 20.40 -8.90
C PHE A 25 3.81 21.27 -10.05
N ALA A 26 2.61 21.01 -10.57
CA ALA A 26 1.91 22.00 -11.39
C ALA A 26 1.45 23.22 -10.57
N LEU A 27 1.27 23.06 -9.27
CA LEU A 27 0.79 24.10 -8.34
C LEU A 27 1.91 24.67 -7.46
N VAL A 28 2.97 23.91 -7.21
CA VAL A 28 4.07 24.24 -6.29
C VAL A 28 5.38 24.21 -7.07
N ASP A 29 6.13 25.32 -7.12
CA ASP A 29 7.47 25.31 -7.72
C ASP A 29 8.43 24.53 -6.79
N PRO A 30 9.14 23.49 -7.27
CA PRO A 30 10.15 22.80 -6.48
C PRO A 30 11.27 23.73 -5.95
N HIS A 31 11.50 24.89 -6.58
CA HIS A 31 12.49 25.88 -6.10
C HIS A 31 12.02 26.70 -4.90
N ASP A 32 10.70 26.80 -4.68
CA ASP A 32 10.13 27.53 -3.53
C ASP A 32 10.08 26.66 -2.27
N LEU A 33 10.48 25.38 -2.35
CA LEU A 33 10.63 24.52 -1.18
C LEU A 33 11.85 24.99 -0.36
N HIS A 34 11.55 25.58 0.79
CA HIS A 34 12.55 25.94 1.80
C HIS A 34 12.51 24.92 2.94
N TRP A 35 13.65 24.32 3.26
CA TRP A 35 13.79 23.39 4.40
C TRP A 35 14.37 24.16 5.58
N PHE A 36 13.59 24.33 6.66
CA PHE A 36 13.94 25.14 7.84
C PHE A 36 14.40 26.58 7.49
N GLY A 37 13.77 27.21 6.49
CA GLY A 37 14.10 28.58 6.08
C GLY A 37 15.40 28.73 5.29
N GLN A 38 16.00 27.63 4.85
CA GLN A 38 17.10 27.62 3.87
C GLN A 38 16.63 26.97 2.56
N PRO A 39 17.09 27.46 1.40
CA PRO A 39 16.81 26.81 0.13
C PRO A 39 17.35 25.38 0.18
N VAL A 40 16.54 24.41 -0.24
CA VAL A 40 16.97 23.00 -0.27
C VAL A 40 18.15 22.91 -1.25
N PRO A 41 19.33 22.38 -0.85
CA PRO A 41 20.50 22.29 -1.73
C PRO A 41 20.37 21.17 -2.79
N LEU A 42 19.17 20.67 -3.05
CA LEU A 42 18.91 19.67 -4.08
C LEU A 42 18.64 20.35 -5.43
N SER A 43 19.11 19.71 -6.50
CA SER A 43 18.66 20.05 -7.84
C SER A 43 17.14 19.81 -7.97
N ARG A 44 16.50 20.47 -8.94
CA ARG A 44 15.07 20.26 -9.24
C ARG A 44 14.76 18.77 -9.42
N GLU A 45 15.62 18.05 -10.14
CA GLU A 45 15.50 16.61 -10.37
C GLU A 45 15.55 15.79 -9.07
N GLY A 46 16.37 16.20 -8.11
CA GLY A 46 16.43 15.58 -6.79
C GLY A 46 15.11 15.72 -6.03
N VAL A 47 14.48 16.90 -6.09
CA VAL A 47 13.19 17.15 -5.42
C VAL A 47 12.08 16.29 -6.04
N TYR A 48 12.00 16.25 -7.38
CA TYR A 48 11.05 15.40 -8.10
C TYR A 48 11.22 13.93 -7.73
N THR A 49 12.45 13.42 -7.77
CA THR A 49 12.75 12.03 -7.45
C THR A 49 12.32 11.66 -6.02
N LEU A 50 12.67 12.48 -5.03
CA LEU A 50 12.27 12.24 -3.64
C LEU A 50 10.76 12.32 -3.44
N ALA A 51 10.10 13.28 -4.06
CA ALA A 51 8.65 13.44 -3.98
C ALA A 51 7.94 12.25 -4.62
N PHE A 52 8.38 11.80 -5.80
CA PHE A 52 7.86 10.61 -6.46
C PHE A 52 7.94 9.38 -5.56
N PHE A 53 9.12 9.09 -5.00
CA PHE A 53 9.29 7.95 -4.09
C PHE A 53 8.45 8.09 -2.83
N SER A 54 8.28 9.30 -2.31
CA SER A 54 7.43 9.56 -1.13
C SER A 54 5.95 9.31 -1.44
N PHE A 55 5.44 9.85 -2.55
CA PHE A 55 4.05 9.61 -3.00
C PHE A 55 3.81 8.14 -3.31
N TRP A 56 4.77 7.47 -3.95
CA TRP A 56 4.71 6.05 -4.24
C TRP A 56 4.68 5.21 -2.97
N ALA A 57 5.53 5.50 -1.98
CA ALA A 57 5.53 4.81 -0.70
C ALA A 57 4.20 4.98 0.04
N VAL A 58 3.68 6.20 0.14
CA VAL A 58 2.41 6.49 0.83
C VAL A 58 1.23 5.79 0.14
N THR A 59 1.16 5.83 -1.19
CA THR A 59 0.10 5.16 -1.95
C THR A 59 0.19 3.64 -1.87
N MET A 60 1.41 3.08 -1.85
CA MET A 60 1.64 1.66 -1.58
C MET A 60 1.16 1.25 -0.19
N VAL A 61 1.49 2.03 0.85
CA VAL A 61 1.06 1.74 2.24
C VAL A 61 -0.46 1.79 2.37
N SER A 62 -1.12 2.81 1.78
CA SER A 62 -2.58 2.92 1.76
C SER A 62 -3.26 1.72 1.09
N SER A 63 -2.75 1.32 -0.08
CA SER A 63 -3.23 0.15 -0.82
C SER A 63 -2.98 -1.15 -0.05
N ALA A 64 -1.80 -1.31 0.55
CA ALA A 64 -1.48 -2.46 1.38
C ALA A 64 -2.44 -2.58 2.57
N LEU A 65 -2.66 -1.47 3.29
CA LEU A 65 -3.62 -1.43 4.40
C LEU A 65 -5.04 -1.80 3.93
N THR A 66 -5.47 -1.29 2.78
CA THR A 66 -6.76 -1.64 2.17
C THR A 66 -6.85 -3.14 1.89
N THR A 67 -5.79 -3.75 1.33
CA THR A 67 -5.77 -5.20 1.10
C THR A 67 -5.77 -6.01 2.40
N LEU A 68 -5.11 -5.52 3.46
CA LEU A 68 -5.14 -6.14 4.78
C LEU A 68 -6.55 -6.13 5.38
N LEU A 69 -7.23 -4.98 5.29
CA LEU A 69 -8.61 -4.81 5.78
C LEU A 69 -9.63 -5.61 4.95
N ALA A 70 -9.38 -5.78 3.66
CA ALA A 70 -10.24 -6.55 2.76
C ALA A 70 -10.03 -8.08 2.84
N MET A 71 -9.04 -8.56 3.61
CA MET A 71 -8.82 -10.01 3.76
C MET A 71 -9.98 -10.66 4.52
N SER A 72 -10.57 -11.70 3.91
CA SER A 72 -11.70 -12.41 4.49
C SER A 72 -11.30 -13.16 5.77
N PRO A 73 -12.23 -13.30 6.74
CA PRO A 73 -12.00 -14.11 7.94
C PRO A 73 -11.76 -15.59 7.62
N PHE A 74 -12.15 -16.07 6.44
CA PHE A 74 -11.87 -17.44 5.99
C PHE A 74 -10.43 -17.64 5.53
N GLU A 75 -9.76 -16.59 5.01
CA GLU A 75 -8.32 -16.63 4.72
C GLU A 75 -7.51 -16.54 6.02
N LEU A 76 -7.91 -15.67 6.95
CA LEU A 76 -7.19 -15.43 8.20
C LEU A 76 -7.38 -16.56 9.23
N ASN A 77 -8.60 -17.09 9.37
CA ASN A 77 -8.92 -18.14 10.35
C ASN A 77 -9.00 -19.55 9.74
N ARG A 78 -8.32 -19.80 8.62
CA ARG A 78 -8.35 -21.11 7.99
C ARG A 78 -7.68 -22.12 8.92
N CYS A 79 -8.39 -23.18 9.31
CA CYS A 79 -7.78 -24.22 10.14
C CYS A 79 -6.64 -24.88 9.35
N PRO A 80 -5.45 -25.03 9.94
CA PRO A 80 -4.29 -25.64 9.29
C PRO A 80 -4.41 -27.17 9.16
N VAL A 81 -5.54 -27.76 9.58
CA VAL A 81 -5.75 -29.21 9.63
C VAL A 81 -6.52 -29.68 8.39
N PRO A 82 -6.06 -30.75 7.70
CA PRO A 82 -6.79 -31.38 6.60
C PRO A 82 -8.21 -31.81 7.01
N ASP A 83 -9.17 -31.76 6.09
CA ASP A 83 -10.60 -31.93 6.42
C ASP A 83 -10.95 -33.26 7.10
N GLY A 84 -10.17 -34.32 6.87
CA GLY A 84 -10.37 -35.65 7.48
C GLY A 84 -9.73 -35.84 8.87
N GLU A 85 -8.85 -34.93 9.29
CA GLU A 85 -8.12 -35.00 10.58
C GLU A 85 -8.56 -33.90 11.56
N ARG A 86 -9.60 -33.14 11.21
CA ARG A 86 -10.07 -32.01 12.01
C ARG A 86 -10.64 -32.52 13.35
N PRO A 87 -10.09 -32.10 14.51
CA PRO A 87 -10.63 -32.46 15.82
C PRO A 87 -12.09 -32.01 15.97
N ASP A 88 -12.92 -32.81 16.65
CA ASP A 88 -14.36 -32.54 16.80
C ASP A 88 -14.66 -31.16 17.43
N ASP A 89 -13.78 -30.67 18.29
CA ASP A 89 -13.85 -29.35 18.94
C ASP A 89 -13.67 -28.17 17.96
N CYS A 90 -13.10 -28.42 16.78
CA CYS A 90 -12.85 -27.42 15.74
C CYS A 90 -13.97 -27.38 14.68
N ARG A 91 -14.94 -28.29 14.76
CA ARG A 91 -16.12 -28.29 13.90
C ARG A 91 -17.04 -27.18 14.40
N LYS A 92 -17.08 -26.02 13.71
CA LYS A 92 -18.14 -25.02 13.95
C LYS A 92 -19.48 -25.73 13.77
N THR A 93 -20.15 -26.03 14.87
CA THR A 93 -21.52 -26.53 14.89
C THR A 93 -22.35 -25.49 14.17
N SER A 94 -22.74 -25.78 12.94
CA SER A 94 -23.73 -24.99 12.22
C SER A 94 -25.08 -25.22 12.89
N GLY A 95 -25.30 -24.55 14.01
CA GLY A 95 -26.64 -24.28 14.52
C GLY A 95 -27.28 -23.24 13.61
N CYS A 96 -27.70 -23.65 12.42
CA CYS A 96 -28.76 -22.97 11.70
C CYS A 96 -30.07 -23.68 12.11
N ALA A 97 -30.83 -23.02 12.96
CA ALA A 97 -32.27 -23.27 13.13
C ALA A 97 -33.03 -22.59 12.00
#